data_AF-K8MIA3-F1
#
_entry.id   AF-K8MIA3-F1
#
_cell.length_a   1.000
_cell.length_b   1.000
_cell.length_c   1.000
_cell.angle_alpha   90.00
_cell.angle_beta   90.00
_cell.angle_gamma   90.00
#
_symmetry.space_group_name_H-M   'P 1'
#
loop_
_entity.id
_entity.type
_entity.pdbx_description
1 polymer ?
#
loop_
_entity_poly.entity_id
_entity_poly.type
_entity_poly.pdbx_seq_one_letter_code
_entity_poly.pdbx_strand_id
1 'polypeptide(L)'
;MSILGFSKRQHFTHQFLFSLVILFLYNKYEKETLKRLLQEQLLKDQAFKESIKKKIQETDNINDVIHAIDKDYRLGLLLAKEVIEKLK
;
A
#
# COMPACT_ATOMS: atom_id res chain seq x y z
N MET A 1 35.38 -12.32 -30.64
CA MET A 1 34.11 -11.83 -30.07
C MET A 1 33.91 -10.40 -30.56
N SER A 2 33.02 -10.16 -31.53
CA SER A 2 32.97 -8.88 -32.28
C SER A 2 32.28 -7.76 -31.50
N ILE A 3 32.82 -6.54 -31.60
CA ILE A 3 32.33 -5.30 -30.94
C ILE A 3 30.83 -5.04 -31.22
N LEU A 4 30.37 -5.42 -32.42
CA LEU A 4 28.96 -5.32 -32.83
C LEU A 4 28.00 -6.19 -31.99
N GLY A 5 28.46 -7.36 -31.52
CA GLY A 5 27.69 -8.26 -30.66
C GLY A 5 27.70 -7.86 -29.17
N PHE A 6 28.58 -6.93 -28.78
CA PHE A 6 28.62 -6.35 -27.44
C PHE A 6 27.68 -5.15 -27.34
N SER A 7 27.68 -4.25 -28.33
CA SER A 7 26.74 -3.12 -28.41
C SER A 7 25.27 -3.57 -28.47
N LYS A 8 24.94 -4.56 -29.31
CA LYS A 8 23.57 -5.08 -29.44
C LYS A 8 23.06 -5.74 -28.15
N ARG A 9 23.96 -6.31 -27.33
CA ARG A 9 23.63 -6.85 -26.00
C ARG A 9 23.37 -5.75 -24.96
N GLN A 10 24.16 -4.67 -24.96
CA GLN A 10 23.94 -3.54 -24.04
C GLN A 10 22.60 -2.84 -24.26
N HIS A 11 22.19 -2.63 -25.53
CA HIS A 11 20.88 -2.04 -25.83
C HIS A 11 19.71 -2.89 -25.31
N PHE A 12 19.82 -4.23 -25.42
CA PHE A 12 18.79 -5.16 -24.95
C PHE A 12 18.65 -5.13 -23.41
N THR A 13 19.78 -5.02 -22.69
CA THR A 13 19.77 -4.97 -21.22
C THR A 13 19.19 -3.67 -20.67
N HIS A 14 19.45 -2.52 -21.31
CA HIS A 14 18.88 -1.25 -20.88
C HIS A 14 17.36 -1.21 -21.08
N GLN A 15 16.86 -1.74 -22.19
CA GLN A 15 15.43 -1.79 -22.47
C GLN A 15 14.69 -2.72 -21.49
N PHE A 16 15.27 -3.88 -21.17
CA PHE A 16 14.72 -4.80 -20.18
C PHE A 16 14.65 -4.17 -18.78
N LEU A 17 15.71 -3.47 -18.35
CA LEU A 17 15.73 -2.76 -17.08
C LEU A 17 14.67 -1.66 -17.01
N PHE A 18 14.50 -0.89 -18.09
CA PHE A 18 13.45 0.12 -18.17
C PHE A 18 12.06 -0.50 -18.07
N SER A 19 11.79 -1.58 -18.80
CA SER A 19 10.51 -2.30 -18.71
C SER A 19 10.27 -2.86 -17.31
N LEU A 20 11.30 -3.38 -16.64
CA LEU A 20 11.19 -3.89 -15.27
C LEU A 20 10.87 -2.78 -14.26
N VAL A 21 11.51 -1.61 -14.40
CA VAL A 21 11.22 -0.44 -13.56
C VAL A 21 9.78 0.03 -13.76
N ILE A 22 9.31 0.13 -15.01
CA ILE A 22 7.92 0.51 -15.31
C ILE A 22 6.95 -0.50 -14.70
N LEU A 23 7.20 -1.80 -14.86
CA LEU A 23 6.37 -2.86 -14.29
C LEU A 23 6.34 -2.78 -12.75
N PHE A 24 7.49 -2.53 -12.11
CA PHE A 24 7.56 -2.35 -10.67
C PHE A 24 6.75 -1.15 -10.19
N LEU A 25 6.85 -0.01 -10.88
CA LEU A 25 6.10 1.19 -10.57
C LEU A 25 4.60 0.98 -10.75
N TYR A 26 4.19 0.30 -11.82
CA TYR A 26 2.79 -0.03 -12.08
C TYR A 26 2.22 -0.94 -10.98
N ASN A 27 2.92 -2.04 -10.67
CA ASN A 27 2.53 -2.95 -9.58
C ASN A 27 2.46 -2.24 -8.22
N LYS A 28 3.36 -1.28 -7.96
CA LYS A 28 3.31 -0.45 -6.76
C LYS A 28 2.07 0.44 -6.75
N TYR A 29 1.75 1.10 -7.87
CA TYR A 29 0.59 1.97 -7.99
C TYR A 29 -0.74 1.22 -7.82
N GLU A 30 -0.87 0.04 -8.44
CA GLU A 30 -2.08 -0.78 -8.31
C GLU A 30 -2.29 -1.24 -6.86
N LYS A 31 -1.23 -1.71 -6.19
CA LYS A 31 -1.31 -2.11 -4.78
C LYS A 31 -1.79 -0.98 -3.87
N GLU A 32 -1.27 0.24 -4.06
CA GLU A 32 -1.69 1.40 -3.27
C GLU A 32 -3.13 1.80 -3.58
N THR A 33 -3.55 1.73 -4.85
CA THR A 33 -4.94 1.97 -5.27
C THR A 33 -5.89 0.96 -4.61
N LEU A 34 -5.53 -0.33 -4.62
CA LEU A 34 -6.35 -1.38 -3.99
C LEU A 34 -6.48 -1.20 -2.48
N LYS A 35 -5.41 -0.79 -1.79
CA LYS A 35 -5.47 -0.49 -0.35
C LYS A 35 -6.39 0.69 -0.06
N ARG A 36 -6.35 1.74 -0.88
CA ARG A 36 -7.28 2.88 -0.76
C ARG A 36 -8.73 2.45 -0.97
N LEU A 37 -9.00 1.66 -2.00
CA LEU A 37 -10.34 1.12 -2.23
C LEU A 37 -10.83 0.27 -1.05
N LEU A 38 -9.96 -0.57 -0.47
CA LEU A 38 -10.29 -1.34 0.73
C LEU A 38 -10.61 -0.43 1.91
N GLN A 39 -9.79 0.59 2.17
CA GLN A 39 -10.04 1.58 3.22
C GLN A 39 -11.40 2.28 3.03
N GLU A 40 -11.74 2.70 1.81
CA GLU A 40 -13.02 3.33 1.50
C GLU A 40 -14.21 2.37 1.74
N GLN A 41 -14.05 1.09 1.45
CA GLN A 41 -15.06 0.06 1.75
C GLN A 41 -15.21 -0.16 3.26
N LEU A 42 -14.10 -0.26 3.99
CA LEU A 42 -14.12 -0.38 5.46
C LEU A 42 -14.76 0.84 6.12
N LEU A 43 -14.48 2.05 5.61
CA LEU A 43 -15.12 3.29 6.03
C LEU A 43 -16.58 3.43 5.57
N LYS A 44 -17.15 2.46 4.85
CA LYS A 44 -18.61 2.36 4.62
C LYS A 44 -19.25 1.33 5.55
N ASP A 45 -18.50 0.32 5.97
CA ASP A 45 -18.97 -0.73 6.87
C ASP A 45 -19.19 -0.21 8.31
N GLN A 46 -20.40 -0.40 8.83
CA GLN A 46 -20.78 0.11 10.14
C GLN A 46 -20.12 -0.67 11.29
N ALA A 47 -20.01 -1.99 11.16
CA ALA A 47 -19.43 -2.85 12.19
C ALA A 47 -17.93 -2.54 12.38
N PHE A 48 -17.21 -2.32 11.28
CA PHE A 48 -15.84 -1.87 11.29
C PHE A 48 -15.71 -0.54 12.04
N LYS A 49 -16.48 0.48 11.66
CA LYS A 49 -16.43 1.80 12.32
C LYS A 49 -16.64 1.70 13.82
N GLU A 50 -17.65 0.95 14.26
CA GLU A 50 -17.95 0.77 15.68
C GLU A 50 -16.83 0.03 16.39
N SER A 51 -16.26 -1.01 15.76
CA SER A 51 -15.13 -1.74 16.34
C SER A 51 -13.90 -0.86 16.55
N ILE A 52 -13.58 0.01 15.58
CA ILE A 52 -12.44 0.92 15.67
C ILE A 52 -12.71 2.05 16.66
N LYS A 53 -13.92 2.63 16.67
CA LYS A 53 -14.32 3.65 17.66
C LYS A 53 -14.23 3.12 19.09
N LYS A 54 -14.69 1.90 19.34
CA LYS A 54 -14.52 1.24 20.64
C LYS A 54 -13.06 1.10 21.00
N LYS A 55 -12.23 0.57 20.09
CA LYS A 55 -10.78 0.45 20.32
C LYS A 55 -10.13 1.80 20.62
N ILE A 56 -10.49 2.88 19.92
CA ILE A 56 -9.99 4.24 20.18
C ILE A 56 -10.39 4.74 21.58
N GLN A 57 -11.59 4.40 22.05
CA GLN A 57 -12.07 4.78 23.39
C GLN A 57 -11.46 3.92 24.50
N GLU A 58 -11.15 2.66 24.21
CA GLU A 58 -10.62 1.68 25.18
C GLU A 58 -9.10 1.82 25.39
N THR A 59 -8.37 2.41 24.44
CA THR A 59 -6.91 2.59 24.53
C THR A 59 -6.51 4.06 24.48
N ASP A 60 -5.63 4.46 25.40
CA ASP A 60 -4.96 5.76 25.33
C ASP A 60 -3.89 5.80 24.22
N ASN A 61 -3.46 4.65 23.72
CA ASN A 61 -2.40 4.53 22.73
C ASN A 61 -2.93 4.28 21.31
N ILE A 62 -3.11 5.36 20.55
CA ILE A 62 -3.54 5.33 19.15
C ILE A 62 -2.64 4.43 18.28
N ASN A 63 -1.34 4.30 18.60
CA ASN A 63 -0.43 3.49 17.82
C ASN A 63 -0.78 1.99 17.85
N ASP A 64 -1.39 1.51 18.93
CA ASP A 64 -1.85 0.13 19.05
C ASP A 64 -3.08 -0.12 18.16
N VAL A 65 -3.96 0.88 18.03
CA VAL A 65 -5.11 0.84 17.11
C VAL A 65 -4.63 0.82 15.65
N ILE A 66 -3.65 1.67 15.31
CA ILE A 66 -3.03 1.70 13.97
C ILE A 66 -2.44 0.32 13.65
N HIS A 67 -1.68 -0.25 14.59
CA HIS A 67 -1.05 -1.55 14.40
C HIS A 67 -2.09 -2.67 14.24
N ALA A 68 -3.19 -2.63 14.99
CA ALA A 68 -4.28 -3.60 14.83
C ALA A 68 -4.93 -3.50 13.43
N ILE A 69 -5.24 -2.29 12.96
CA ILE A 69 -5.79 -2.06 11.62
C ILE A 69 -4.82 -2.55 10.54
N ASP A 70 -3.54 -2.23 10.66
CA ASP A 70 -2.54 -2.66 9.67
C ASP A 70 -2.30 -4.17 9.69
N LYS A 71 -2.35 -4.80 10.87
CA LYS A 71 -2.26 -6.26 11.00
C LYS A 71 -3.41 -6.97 10.28
N ASP A 72 -4.63 -6.50 10.49
CA ASP A 72 -5.83 -7.19 10.00
C ASP A 72 -6.14 -6.87 8.53
N TYR A 73 -5.86 -5.63 8.09
CA TYR A 73 -6.26 -5.13 6.78
C TYR A 73 -5.11 -4.72 5.86
N ARG A 74 -3.86 -4.69 6.37
CA ARG A 74 -2.63 -4.40 5.60
C ARG A 74 -2.69 -3.10 4.80
N LEU A 75 -3.40 -2.11 5.34
CA LEU A 75 -3.61 -0.80 4.73
C LEU A 75 -2.32 0.03 4.69
N GLY A 76 -1.34 -0.29 5.53
CA GLY A 76 -0.17 0.51 5.79
C GLY A 76 -0.44 1.65 6.77
N LEU A 77 0.63 2.16 7.36
CA LEU A 77 0.62 3.20 8.39
C LEU A 77 -0.21 4.43 8.03
N LEU A 78 -0.07 4.93 6.79
CA LEU A 78 -0.71 6.18 6.36
C LEU A 78 -2.24 6.04 6.29
N LEU A 79 -2.74 4.99 5.64
CA LEU A 79 -4.17 4.78 5.50
C LEU A 79 -4.81 4.36 6.83
N ALA A 80 -4.12 3.58 7.66
CA ALA A 80 -4.59 3.25 9.01
C ALA A 80 -4.71 4.50 9.90
N LYS A 81 -3.75 5.44 9.84
CA LYS A 81 -3.86 6.74 10.51
C LYS A 81 -5.05 7.54 10.02
N GLU A 82 -5.25 7.62 8.71
CA GLU A 82 -6.37 8.35 8.13
C GLU A 82 -7.73 7.74 8.53
N VAL A 83 -7.82 6.40 8.68
CA VAL A 83 -9.03 5.76 9.24
C VAL A 83 -9.31 6.28 10.64
N ILE A 84 -8.30 6.34 11.50
CA ILE A 84 -8.48 6.83 12.88
C ILE A 84 -8.88 8.30 12.88
N GLU A 85 -8.23 9.15 12.08
CA GLU A 85 -8.59 10.57 11.98
C GLU A 85 -10.03 10.79 11.51
N LYS A 86 -10.55 9.95 10.63
CA LYS A 86 -11.95 10.01 10.17
C LYS A 86 -12.96 9.47 11.18
N LEU A 87 -12.53 8.63 12.12
CA LEU A 87 -13.41 7.95 13.08
C LEU A 87 -13.32 8.47 14.51
N LYS A 88 -12.27 9.22 14.84
CA LYS A 88 -12.14 9.98 16.10
C LYS A 88 -13.18 11.09 16.16
#